data_AF-A0A7J0DEU0-F1
#
_entry.id   AF-A0A7J0DEU0-F1
#
_cell.length_a   1.000
_cell.length_b   1.000
_cell.length_c   1.000
_cell.angle_alpha   90.00
_cell.angle_beta   90.00
_cell.angle_gamma   90.00
#
_symmetry.space_group_name_H-M   'P 1'
#
loop_
_entity.id
_entity.type
_entity.pdbx_description
1 polymer ?
#
loop_
_entity_poly.entity_id
_entity_poly.type
_entity_poly.pdbx_seq_one_letter_code
_entity_poly.pdbx_strand_id
1 'polypeptide(L)'
;MYEELWQSLHRRIEELRGNCGIGETFRSENRERRENQQKRKRGNEVEEKSEKVEVEEDVSEAAKGIEFGKVKLGGEEERERKKKKRKVSKSEELEGVKKLQEVKDLEVGKKHSWKAAMSMAAGVKVHDDLRLLKQSAQKERMRHEKSAEKWKERVESREKVKGEKQ
;
A
#
# COMPACT_ATOMS: atom_id res chain seq x y z
N MET A 1 -37.62 26.06 -21.84
CA MET A 1 -37.68 25.13 -20.68
C MET A 1 -36.48 24.17 -20.56
N TYR A 2 -35.48 24.15 -21.45
CA TYR A 2 -34.27 23.31 -21.27
C TYR A 2 -33.08 24.11 -20.72
N GLU A 3 -33.02 25.40 -21.03
CA GLU A 3 -31.93 26.31 -20.60
C GLU A 3 -31.98 26.63 -19.11
N GLU A 4 -33.18 26.77 -18.55
CA GLU A 4 -33.40 27.00 -17.11
C GLU A 4 -32.88 25.83 -16.26
N LEU A 5 -33.00 24.60 -16.77
CA LEU A 5 -32.50 23.40 -16.09
C LEU A 5 -30.97 23.38 -16.06
N TRP A 6 -30.34 23.73 -17.18
CA TRP A 6 -28.88 23.81 -17.28
C TRP A 6 -28.29 24.90 -16.39
N GLN A 7 -28.95 26.06 -16.31
CA GLN A 7 -28.54 27.16 -15.43
C GLN A 7 -28.71 26.79 -13.96
N SER A 8 -29.82 26.13 -13.61
CA SER A 8 -30.06 25.62 -12.24
C SER A 8 -29.02 24.58 -11.83
N LEU A 9 -28.67 23.66 -12.73
CA LEU A 9 -27.65 22.65 -12.50
C LEU A 9 -26.26 23.27 -12.29
N HIS A 10 -25.85 24.22 -13.14
CA HIS A 10 -24.56 24.90 -12.97
C HIS A 10 -24.49 25.66 -11.66
N ARG A 11 -25.55 26.41 -11.31
CA ARG A 11 -25.62 27.16 -10.04
C ARG A 11 -25.46 26.22 -8.85
N ARG A 12 -26.13 25.05 -8.89
CA ARG A 12 -26.04 24.04 -7.84
C ARG A 12 -24.66 23.41 -7.72
N ILE A 13 -23.98 23.17 -8.85
CA ILE A 13 -22.61 22.62 -8.87
C ILE A 13 -21.62 23.63 -8.29
N GLU A 14 -21.77 24.91 -8.61
CA GLU A 14 -20.87 25.98 -8.17
C GLU A 14 -21.02 26.29 -6.68
N GLU A 15 -22.26 26.31 -6.16
CA GLU A 15 -22.56 26.39 -4.72
C GLU A 15 -21.89 25.22 -3.95
N LEU A 16 -21.97 24.01 -4.48
CA LEU A 16 -21.37 22.83 -3.84
C LEU A 16 -19.83 22.86 -3.89
N ARG A 17 -19.24 23.43 -4.96
CA ARG A 17 -17.79 23.62 -5.08
C ARG A 17 -17.25 24.66 -4.10
N GLY A 18 -17.98 25.76 -3.88
CA GLY A 18 -17.61 26.79 -2.89
C GLY A 18 -17.60 26.29 -1.44
N ASN A 19 -18.49 25.34 -1.11
CA ASN A 19 -18.58 24.74 0.23
C ASN A 19 -17.67 23.51 0.45
N CYS A 20 -17.02 23.00 -0.60
CA CYS A 20 -15.99 21.97 -0.47
C CYS A 20 -14.67 22.63 -0.09
N GLY A 21 -14.50 22.92 1.19
CA GLY A 21 -13.31 23.54 1.75
C GLY A 21 -11.99 22.94 1.22
N ILE A 22 -11.26 23.79 0.50
CA ILE A 22 -9.81 23.99 0.59
C ILE A 22 -8.92 22.80 0.22
N GLY A 23 -8.41 22.84 -1.01
CA GLY A 23 -7.44 21.88 -1.54
C GLY A 23 -6.00 22.39 -1.63
N GLU A 24 -5.57 23.40 -0.87
CA GLU A 24 -4.15 23.79 -0.82
C GLU A 24 -3.56 23.69 0.59
N THR A 25 -4.23 24.20 1.63
CA THR A 25 -3.71 24.12 3.02
C THR A 25 -3.65 22.69 3.57
N PHE A 26 -4.64 21.84 3.26
CA PHE A 26 -4.59 20.42 3.67
C PHE A 26 -3.45 19.65 2.98
N ARG A 27 -3.08 20.06 1.76
CA ARG A 27 -1.95 19.45 1.03
C ARG A 27 -0.60 19.94 1.57
N SER A 28 -0.49 21.21 1.99
CA SER A 28 0.73 21.75 2.59
C SER A 28 0.98 21.21 4.00
N GLU A 29 -0.04 21.14 4.85
CA GLU A 29 0.08 20.63 6.23
C GLU A 29 0.53 19.17 6.28
N ASN A 30 0.03 18.35 5.35
CA ASN A 30 0.41 16.93 5.26
C ASN A 30 1.81 16.73 4.67
N ARG A 31 2.34 17.71 3.93
CA ARG A 31 3.72 17.72 3.42
C ARG A 31 4.69 18.09 4.53
N GLU A 32 4.37 19.11 5.32
CA GLU A 32 5.17 19.57 6.46
C GLU A 32 5.25 18.51 7.57
N ARG A 33 4.14 17.80 7.85
CA ARG A 33 4.14 16.65 8.76
C ARG A 33 5.06 15.50 8.33
N ARG A 34 5.22 15.28 7.01
CA ARG A 34 6.13 14.23 6.49
C ARG A 34 7.60 14.63 6.59
N GLU A 35 7.91 15.90 6.41
CA GLU A 35 9.28 16.42 6.54
C GLU A 35 9.78 16.39 7.99
N ASN A 36 8.90 16.73 8.96
CA ASN A 36 9.27 16.73 10.37
C ASN A 36 9.43 15.33 11.00
N GLN A 37 8.84 14.28 10.41
CA GLN A 37 8.98 12.90 10.91
C GLN A 37 10.30 12.22 10.48
N GLN A 38 11.08 12.84 9.60
CA GLN A 38 12.24 12.20 8.97
C GLN A 38 13.56 12.32 9.75
N LYS A 39 13.56 12.93 10.94
CA LYS A 39 14.76 13.06 11.79
C LYS A 39 14.62 12.23 13.07
N ARG A 40 14.94 10.94 13.00
CA ARG A 40 15.32 10.18 14.21
C ARG A 40 16.74 10.60 14.58
N LYS A 41 16.88 11.40 15.66
CA LYS A 41 18.17 11.62 16.30
C LYS A 41 18.62 10.30 16.94
N ARG A 42 19.77 9.78 16.53
CA ARG A 42 20.47 8.70 17.24
C ARG A 42 21.30 9.38 18.32
N GLY A 43 20.68 9.64 19.48
CA GLY A 43 21.36 10.13 20.67
C GLY A 43 22.06 8.98 21.37
N ASN A 44 23.37 9.08 21.51
CA ASN A 44 24.18 8.27 22.40
C ASN A 44 24.24 9.02 23.74
N GLU A 45 23.44 8.61 24.71
CA GLU A 45 23.63 8.97 26.11
C GLU A 45 23.72 7.66 26.89
N VAL A 46 24.95 7.32 27.25
CA VAL A 46 25.28 6.30 28.23
C VAL A 46 25.10 6.98 29.59
N GLU A 47 23.99 6.70 30.27
CA GLU A 47 23.91 6.87 31.71
C GLU A 47 24.45 5.60 32.36
N GLU A 48 25.62 5.71 32.98
CA GLU A 48 26.14 4.71 33.90
C GLU A 48 25.31 4.73 35.19
N LYS A 49 24.62 3.63 35.47
CA LYS A 49 24.27 3.26 36.85
C LYS A 49 24.68 1.82 37.10
N SER A 50 25.67 1.70 37.97
CA SER A 50 26.28 0.51 38.50
C SER A 50 25.39 -0.16 39.54
N GLU A 51 24.88 -1.35 39.22
CA GLU A 51 24.54 -2.37 40.22
C GLU A 51 25.11 -3.69 39.73
N LYS A 52 26.15 -4.15 40.44
CA LYS A 52 26.97 -5.31 40.10
C LYS A 52 26.67 -6.42 41.10
N VAL A 53 25.67 -7.26 40.87
CA VAL A 53 25.53 -8.57 41.55
C VAL A 53 24.72 -9.52 40.64
N GLU A 54 25.28 -10.71 40.32
CA GLU A 54 24.63 -11.91 39.73
C GLU A 54 24.20 -11.92 38.24
N VAL A 55 24.98 -11.35 37.30
CA VAL A 55 24.61 -11.35 35.86
C VAL A 55 25.67 -12.00 34.93
N GLU A 56 26.80 -12.49 35.47
CA GLU A 56 27.90 -12.98 34.62
C GLU A 56 27.62 -14.35 33.95
N GLU A 57 26.86 -15.26 34.59
CA GLU A 57 26.53 -16.56 33.97
C GLU A 57 25.50 -16.41 32.83
N ASP A 58 24.42 -15.67 33.05
CA ASP A 58 23.34 -15.49 32.05
C ASP A 58 23.79 -14.68 30.82
N VAL A 59 24.68 -13.69 31.00
CA VAL A 59 25.25 -12.95 29.86
C VAL A 59 26.19 -13.84 29.04
N SER A 60 26.92 -14.76 29.70
CA SER A 60 27.80 -15.69 29.01
C SER A 60 27.02 -16.75 28.20
N GLU A 61 25.85 -17.18 28.67
CA GLU A 61 24.96 -18.07 27.91
C GLU A 61 24.24 -17.34 26.78
N ALA A 62 23.78 -16.11 27.00
CA ALA A 62 23.18 -15.28 25.96
C ALA A 62 24.19 -14.90 24.85
N ALA A 63 25.46 -14.68 25.20
CA ALA A 63 26.50 -14.34 24.24
C ALA A 63 26.91 -15.50 23.33
N LYS A 64 26.82 -16.76 23.79
CA LYS A 64 27.13 -17.97 22.99
C LYS A 64 26.21 -18.13 21.76
N GLY A 65 25.08 -17.43 21.71
CA GLY A 65 24.11 -17.48 20.60
C GLY A 65 24.12 -16.27 19.66
N ILE A 66 24.90 -15.22 19.95
CA ILE A 66 24.90 -13.96 19.20
C ILE A 66 26.20 -13.86 18.39
N GLU A 67 26.25 -14.58 17.27
CA GLU A 67 27.27 -14.32 16.23
C GLU A 67 26.86 -13.08 15.42
N PHE A 68 27.84 -12.24 15.08
CA PHE A 68 27.62 -11.04 14.26
C PHE A 68 26.97 -11.43 12.92
N GLY A 69 25.71 -11.06 12.73
CA GLY A 69 24.92 -11.37 11.53
C GLY A 69 23.91 -12.51 11.67
N LYS A 70 23.91 -13.27 12.78
CA LYS A 70 22.89 -14.30 13.06
C LYS A 70 22.08 -13.92 14.30
N VAL A 71 20.99 -13.19 14.07
CA VAL A 71 19.97 -12.93 15.09
C VAL A 71 18.89 -14.00 14.97
N LYS A 72 18.63 -14.75 16.04
CA LYS A 72 17.48 -15.67 16.10
C LYS A 72 16.19 -14.87 16.20
N LEU A 73 15.59 -14.57 15.05
CA LEU A 73 14.22 -14.06 14.99
C LEU A 73 13.27 -15.17 15.44
N GLY A 74 12.38 -14.85 16.39
CA GLY A 74 11.42 -15.76 17.02
C GLY A 74 10.76 -16.76 16.07
N GLY A 75 10.55 -17.96 16.62
CA GLY A 75 10.19 -19.19 15.92
C GLY A 75 8.96 -19.11 15.01
N GLU A 76 8.92 -20.07 14.09
CA GLU A 76 7.94 -20.27 13.02
C GLU A 76 6.47 -20.11 13.44
N GLU A 77 6.16 -20.41 14.69
CA GLU A 77 4.81 -20.33 15.26
C GLU A 77 4.24 -18.91 15.37
N GLU A 78 5.07 -17.88 15.60
CA GLU A 78 4.59 -16.48 15.67
C GLU A 78 4.33 -15.90 14.26
N ARG A 79 5.00 -16.42 13.24
CA ARG A 79 4.85 -15.98 11.84
C ARG A 79 3.53 -16.45 11.23
N GLU A 80 2.97 -17.55 11.72
CA GLU A 80 1.71 -18.11 11.22
C GLU A 80 0.50 -17.29 11.66
N ARG A 81 0.48 -16.83 12.92
CA ARG A 81 -0.67 -16.14 13.53
C ARG A 81 -0.89 -14.71 13.02
N LYS A 82 0.09 -14.11 12.32
CA LYS A 82 0.05 -12.72 11.81
C LYS A 82 0.05 -12.62 10.28
N LYS A 83 -0.30 -13.69 9.55
CA LYS A 83 -0.43 -13.64 8.08
C LYS A 83 -1.63 -12.75 7.70
N LYS A 84 -1.39 -11.45 7.50
CA LYS A 84 -2.36 -10.55 6.86
C LYS A 84 -2.82 -11.19 5.57
N LYS A 85 -4.13 -11.43 5.41
CA LYS A 85 -4.69 -11.96 4.16
C LYS A 85 -4.22 -11.05 3.03
N ARG A 86 -3.41 -11.61 2.13
CA ARG A 86 -2.91 -10.89 0.97
C ARG A 86 -4.12 -10.52 0.13
N LYS A 87 -4.13 -9.30 -0.39
CA LYS A 87 -5.12 -8.92 -1.41
C LYS A 87 -4.96 -9.88 -2.58
N VAL A 88 -6.09 -10.41 -3.04
CA VAL A 88 -6.19 -11.25 -4.22
C VAL A 88 -5.60 -10.50 -5.41
N SER A 89 -4.97 -11.21 -6.34
CA SER A 89 -4.34 -10.56 -7.50
C SER A 89 -5.41 -9.90 -8.39
N LYS A 90 -5.02 -8.84 -9.12
CA LYS A 90 -5.94 -8.10 -9.99
C LYS A 90 -6.61 -8.98 -11.07
N SER A 91 -5.90 -10.00 -11.52
CA SER A 91 -6.37 -11.02 -12.47
C SER A 91 -7.45 -11.91 -11.88
N GLU A 92 -7.28 -12.36 -10.64
CA GLU A 92 -8.26 -13.17 -9.93
C GLU A 92 -9.52 -12.36 -9.59
N GLU A 93 -9.37 -11.07 -9.28
CA GLU A 93 -10.51 -10.14 -9.15
C GLU A 93 -11.29 -10.05 -10.48
N LEU A 94 -10.61 -10.02 -11.64
CA LEU A 94 -11.27 -9.93 -12.96
C LEU A 94 -12.09 -11.19 -13.28
N GLU A 95 -11.59 -12.36 -12.92
CA GLU A 95 -12.31 -13.60 -13.09
C GLU A 95 -13.53 -13.68 -12.16
N GLY A 96 -13.39 -13.22 -10.92
CA GLY A 96 -14.49 -13.14 -9.97
C GLY A 96 -15.63 -12.26 -10.51
N VAL A 97 -15.33 -11.06 -11.00
CA VAL A 97 -16.36 -10.15 -11.52
C VAL A 97 -16.99 -10.68 -12.82
N LYS A 98 -16.23 -11.35 -13.70
CA LYS A 98 -16.81 -12.01 -14.89
C LYS A 98 -17.79 -13.12 -14.53
N LYS A 99 -17.41 -13.98 -13.58
CA LYS A 99 -18.29 -15.05 -13.07
C LYS A 99 -19.57 -14.48 -12.45
N LEU A 100 -19.48 -13.34 -11.78
CA LEU A 100 -20.66 -12.64 -11.23
C LEU A 100 -21.54 -12.00 -12.32
N GLN A 101 -20.97 -11.58 -13.45
CA GLN A 101 -21.74 -11.03 -14.58
C GLN A 101 -22.49 -12.12 -15.37
N GLU A 102 -21.96 -13.35 -15.42
CA GLU A 102 -22.59 -14.48 -16.11
C GLU A 102 -23.85 -14.98 -15.39
N VAL A 103 -23.90 -14.87 -14.06
CA VAL A 103 -25.08 -15.19 -13.26
C VAL A 103 -26.08 -14.01 -13.33
N LYS A 104 -26.80 -13.91 -14.44
CA LYS A 104 -27.83 -12.86 -14.68
C LYS A 104 -29.17 -13.16 -14.00
N ASP A 105 -29.15 -13.79 -12.82
CA ASP A 105 -30.36 -14.05 -12.06
C ASP A 105 -30.71 -12.83 -11.20
N LEU A 106 -31.92 -12.30 -11.33
CA LEU A 106 -32.39 -11.10 -10.61
C LEU A 106 -32.32 -11.27 -9.08
N GLU A 107 -32.55 -12.48 -8.57
CA GLU A 107 -32.45 -12.77 -7.13
C GLU A 107 -31.00 -12.79 -6.64
N VAL A 108 -30.09 -13.32 -7.46
CA VAL A 108 -28.67 -13.43 -7.14
C VAL A 108 -28.03 -12.05 -7.18
N GLY A 109 -28.41 -11.22 -8.15
CA GLY A 109 -28.02 -9.81 -8.22
C GLY A 109 -28.35 -9.03 -6.94
N LYS A 110 -29.59 -9.11 -6.44
CA LYS A 110 -29.99 -8.45 -5.18
C LYS A 110 -29.13 -8.89 -4.00
N LYS A 111 -28.88 -10.20 -3.86
CA LYS A 111 -28.04 -10.77 -2.79
C LYS A 111 -26.60 -10.26 -2.88
N HIS A 112 -26.03 -10.14 -4.08
CA HIS A 112 -24.69 -9.61 -4.28
C HIS A 112 -24.59 -8.12 -3.97
N SER A 113 -25.55 -7.31 -4.43
CA SER A 113 -25.59 -5.88 -4.13
C SER A 113 -25.65 -5.62 -2.63
N TRP A 114 -26.45 -6.39 -1.89
CA TRP A 114 -26.54 -6.27 -0.44
C TRP A 114 -25.25 -6.69 0.26
N LYS A 115 -24.62 -7.80 -0.16
CA LYS A 115 -23.31 -8.23 0.35
C LYS A 115 -22.20 -7.20 0.09
N ALA A 116 -22.19 -6.59 -1.10
CA ALA A 116 -21.26 -5.53 -1.45
C ALA A 116 -21.47 -4.28 -0.58
N ALA A 117 -22.72 -3.84 -0.42
CA ALA A 117 -23.07 -2.72 0.45
C ALA A 117 -22.65 -2.96 1.91
N MET A 118 -22.89 -4.17 2.46
CA MET A 118 -22.42 -4.54 3.80
C MET A 118 -20.89 -4.52 3.91
N SER A 119 -20.18 -4.99 2.88
CA SER A 119 -18.71 -4.98 2.87
C SER A 119 -18.15 -3.56 2.80
N MET A 120 -18.79 -2.66 2.03
CA MET A 120 -18.45 -1.24 1.99
C MET A 120 -18.72 -0.55 3.34
N ALA A 121 -19.85 -0.85 3.99
CA ALA A 121 -20.16 -0.34 5.33
C ALA A 121 -19.16 -0.84 6.38
N ALA A 122 -18.63 -2.05 6.23
CA ALA A 122 -17.54 -2.58 7.05
C ALA A 122 -16.16 -1.98 6.71
N GLY A 123 -16.07 -1.03 5.77
CA GLY A 123 -14.83 -0.37 5.37
C GLY A 123 -13.94 -1.18 4.42
N VAL A 124 -14.44 -2.30 3.86
CA VAL A 124 -13.71 -3.08 2.86
C VAL A 124 -13.83 -2.40 1.51
N LYS A 125 -12.69 -2.11 0.87
CA LYS A 125 -12.65 -1.41 -0.43
C LYS A 125 -12.99 -2.35 -1.59
N VAL A 126 -14.28 -2.51 -1.88
CA VAL A 126 -14.81 -3.30 -3.00
C VAL A 126 -14.59 -2.54 -4.33
N HIS A 127 -14.17 -3.23 -5.40
CA HIS A 127 -14.07 -2.68 -6.76
C HIS A 127 -14.94 -3.52 -7.70
N ASP A 128 -16.15 -3.05 -7.99
CA ASP A 128 -17.14 -3.81 -8.77
C ASP A 128 -17.09 -3.53 -10.29
N ASP A 129 -16.26 -2.57 -10.72
CA ASP A 129 -16.21 -2.15 -12.13
C ASP A 129 -15.18 -2.92 -12.96
N LEU A 130 -15.67 -3.76 -13.87
CA LEU A 130 -14.85 -4.49 -14.85
C LEU A 130 -13.91 -3.58 -15.66
N ARG A 131 -14.36 -2.37 -16.01
CA ARG A 131 -13.59 -1.41 -16.82
C ARG A 131 -12.39 -0.87 -16.03
N LEU A 132 -12.61 -0.45 -14.78
CA LEU A 132 -11.55 0.06 -13.90
C LEU A 132 -10.53 -1.04 -13.59
N LEU A 133 -11.02 -2.27 -13.38
CA LEU A 133 -10.18 -3.40 -13.07
C LEU A 133 -9.26 -3.78 -14.23
N LYS A 134 -9.79 -3.84 -15.47
CA LYS A 134 -8.97 -4.03 -16.68
C LYS A 134 -7.92 -2.93 -16.85
N GLN A 135 -8.32 -1.66 -16.69
CA GLN A 135 -7.39 -0.52 -16.79
C GLN A 135 -6.28 -0.58 -15.75
N SER A 136 -6.59 -0.99 -14.52
CA SER A 136 -5.60 -1.11 -13.46
C SER A 136 -4.59 -2.24 -13.72
N ALA A 137 -5.06 -3.39 -14.22
CA ALA A 137 -4.19 -4.49 -14.61
C ALA A 137 -3.26 -4.10 -15.78
N GLN A 138 -3.78 -3.35 -16.76
CA GLN A 138 -2.97 -2.80 -17.84
C GLN A 138 -1.90 -1.82 -17.31
N LYS A 139 -2.28 -0.89 -16.41
CA LYS A 139 -1.33 0.04 -15.80
C LYS A 139 -0.23 -0.67 -15.01
N GLU A 140 -0.56 -1.75 -14.32
CA GLU A 140 0.41 -2.58 -13.60
C GLU A 140 1.42 -3.22 -14.55
N ARG A 141 0.95 -3.85 -15.64
CA ARG A 141 1.82 -4.41 -16.70
C ARG A 141 2.78 -3.37 -17.27
N MET A 142 2.27 -2.20 -17.67
CA MET A 142 3.10 -1.12 -18.21
C MET A 142 4.17 -0.63 -17.22
N ARG A 143 3.90 -0.66 -15.91
CA ARG A 143 4.88 -0.27 -14.88
C ARG A 143 5.98 -1.32 -14.76
N HIS A 144 5.63 -2.60 -14.81
CA HIS A 144 6.60 -3.70 -14.79
C HIS A 144 7.50 -3.68 -16.03
N GLU A 145 6.92 -3.49 -17.21
CA GLU A 145 7.67 -3.37 -18.48
C GLU A 145 8.66 -2.22 -18.43
N LYS A 146 8.21 -1.00 -18.09
CA LYS A 146 9.10 0.17 -17.94
C LYS A 146 10.19 -0.04 -16.90
N SER A 147 9.89 -0.74 -15.81
CA SER A 147 10.89 -1.06 -14.79
C SER A 147 11.93 -2.05 -15.34
N ALA A 148 11.49 -3.08 -16.07
CA ALA A 148 12.37 -4.07 -16.67
C ALA A 148 13.27 -3.45 -17.74
N GLU A 149 12.73 -2.60 -18.61
CA GLU A 149 13.49 -1.86 -19.63
C GLU A 149 14.58 -0.98 -18.99
N LYS A 150 14.22 -0.19 -17.97
CA LYS A 150 15.20 0.64 -17.24
C LYS A 150 16.28 -0.19 -16.57
N TRP A 151 15.95 -1.39 -16.11
CA TRP A 151 16.95 -2.30 -15.55
C TRP A 151 17.91 -2.82 -16.62
N LYS A 152 17.40 -3.20 -17.79
CA LYS A 152 18.23 -3.58 -18.94
C LYS A 152 19.17 -2.45 -19.36
N GLU A 153 18.65 -1.23 -19.51
CA GLU A 153 19.43 -0.04 -19.87
C GLU A 153 20.59 0.23 -18.89
N ARG A 154 20.35 0.06 -17.59
CA ARG A 154 21.39 0.21 -16.55
C ARG A 154 22.45 -0.89 -16.64
N VAL A 155 22.05 -2.13 -16.92
CA VAL A 155 22.99 -3.25 -17.08
C VAL A 155 23.85 -3.02 -18.32
N GLU A 156 23.25 -2.67 -19.45
CA GLU A 156 23.95 -2.35 -20.69
C GLU A 156 24.92 -1.18 -20.51
N SER A 157 24.51 -0.12 -19.81
CA SER A 157 25.39 1.02 -19.52
C SER A 157 26.58 0.63 -18.65
N ARG A 158 26.35 -0.23 -17.65
CA ARG A 158 27.43 -0.77 -16.80
C ARG A 158 28.40 -1.63 -17.59
N GLU A 159 27.89 -2.46 -18.51
CA GLU A 159 28.72 -3.30 -19.38
C GLU A 159 29.55 -2.48 -20.36
N LYS A 160 28.96 -1.44 -20.98
CA LYS A 160 29.66 -0.50 -21.87
C LYS A 160 30.83 0.18 -21.16
N VAL A 161 30.59 0.77 -19.99
CA VAL A 161 31.65 1.43 -19.20
C VAL A 161 32.73 0.45 -18.74
N LYS A 162 32.38 -0.83 -18.48
CA LYS A 162 33.36 -1.86 -18.14
C LYS A 162 34.22 -2.25 -19.35
N GLY A 163 33.62 -2.33 -20.54
CA GLY A 163 34.34 -2.61 -21.79
C GLY A 163 35.28 -1.48 -22.21
N GLU A 164 34.91 -0.22 -21.99
CA GLU A 164 35.77 0.94 -22.29
C GLU A 164 36.95 1.14 -21.31
N LYS A 165 36.90 0.50 -20.14
CA LYS A 165 37.93 0.62 -19.09
C LYS A 165 39.02 -0.45 -19.14
N GLN A 166 38.88 -1.49 -19.98
CA GLN A 166 39.93 -2.48 -20.23
C GLN A 166 40.79 -2.07 -21.42
#